data_AF-A0A356X6U8-F1
#
_entry.id   AF-A0A356X6U8-F1
#
_cell.length_a   1.000
_cell.length_b   1.000
_cell.length_c   1.000
_cell.angle_alpha   90.00
_cell.angle_beta   90.00
_cell.angle_gamma   90.00
#
_symmetry.space_group_name_H-M   'P 1'
#
loop_
_entity.id
_entity.type
_entity.pdbx_description
1 polymer ?
#
loop_
_entity_poly.entity_id
_entity_poly.type
_entity_poly.pdbx_seq_one_letter_code
_entity_poly.pdbx_strand_id
1 'polypeptide(L)'
;MTEALKILLVILMLATISGCDGLFFDETPSTKPLEVYDAFTYELNAKSAFLQYVSVDVDSLFNDHRNQIKQYDNGSQLIRSLKEILNELEDAHTRLIYSMPREQMYIRYDKWKTKYLKNDLSDISHYFESYSVIGGERIEYGKLKNK
;
A
#
# COMPACT_ATOMS: atom_id res chain seq x y z
N MET A 1 -55.77 2.17 7.08
CA MET A 1 -54.75 3.03 6.46
C MET A 1 -55.01 3.05 4.97
N THR A 2 -55.30 4.20 4.36
CA THR A 2 -55.65 4.30 2.94
C THR A 2 -54.43 4.00 2.05
N GLU A 3 -54.64 3.50 0.83
CA GLU A 3 -53.55 3.22 -0.12
C GLU A 3 -52.69 4.47 -0.40
N ALA A 4 -53.33 5.65 -0.44
CA ALA A 4 -52.63 6.93 -0.57
C ALA A 4 -51.67 7.22 0.60
N LEU A 5 -52.05 6.85 1.83
CA LEU A 5 -51.21 7.04 3.01
C LEU A 5 -50.02 6.06 3.04
N LYS A 6 -50.20 4.84 2.53
CA LYS A 6 -49.10 3.87 2.35
C LYS A 6 -48.09 4.37 1.32
N ILE A 7 -48.57 4.86 0.17
CA ILE A 7 -47.72 5.42 -0.89
C ILE A 7 -46.94 6.64 -0.38
N LEU A 8 -47.61 7.54 0.35
CA LEU A 8 -46.96 8.70 0.95
C LEU A 8 -45.85 8.31 1.93
N LEU A 9 -46.08 7.30 2.77
CA LEU A 9 -45.08 6.79 3.72
C LEU A 9 -43.86 6.17 3.01
N VAL A 10 -44.07 5.46 1.91
CA VAL A 10 -42.98 4.89 1.10
C VAL A 10 -42.15 5.98 0.43
N ILE A 11 -42.80 7.02 -0.11
CA ILE A 11 -42.11 8.17 -0.71
C ILE A 11 -41.29 8.91 0.34
N LEU A 12 -41.84 9.11 1.54
CA LEU A 12 -41.14 9.78 2.64
C LEU A 12 -39.92 8.96 3.09
N MET A 13 -40.04 7.63 3.16
CA MET A 13 -38.94 6.73 3.49
C MET A 13 -37.84 6.76 2.43
N LEU A 14 -38.19 6.74 1.14
CA LEU A 14 -37.22 6.84 0.05
C LEU A 14 -36.48 8.19 0.03
N ALA A 15 -37.18 9.30 0.32
CA ALA A 15 -36.58 10.63 0.40
C ALA A 15 -35.54 10.76 1.54
N THR A 16 -35.70 10.00 2.64
CA THR A 16 -34.72 9.99 3.73
C THR A 16 -33.46 9.20 3.42
N ILE A 17 -33.50 8.26 2.46
CA ILE A 17 -32.34 7.42 2.09
C ILE A 17 -31.50 8.10 1.00
N SER A 18 -32.10 8.94 0.14
CA SER A 18 -31.40 9.66 -0.95
C SER A 18 -30.42 10.74 -0.50
N GLY A 19 -30.38 11.10 0.78
CA GLY A 19 -29.44 12.07 1.35
C GLY A 19 -28.22 11.44 2.04
N CYS A 20 -28.16 10.10 2.13
CA CYS A 20 -27.16 9.37 2.92
C CYS A 20 -25.92 8.96 2.13
N ASP A 21 -25.64 9.58 0.97
CA ASP A 21 -24.46 9.22 0.15
C ASP A 21 -23.16 9.26 0.98
N GLY A 22 -22.98 10.26 1.84
CA GLY A 22 -21.80 10.35 2.73
C GLY A 22 -21.80 9.42 3.94
N LEU A 23 -22.89 8.67 4.18
CA LEU A 23 -23.01 7.71 5.30
C LEU A 23 -22.72 6.27 4.86
N PHE A 24 -22.83 5.99 3.56
CA PHE A 24 -22.60 4.67 2.97
C PHE A 24 -21.38 4.61 2.04
N PHE A 25 -20.96 5.74 1.48
CA PHE A 25 -19.80 5.81 0.60
C PHE A 25 -18.66 6.55 1.29
N ASP A 26 -17.46 5.98 1.22
CA ASP A 26 -16.25 6.65 1.66
C ASP A 26 -16.05 7.96 0.88
N GLU A 27 -15.41 8.93 1.53
CA GLU A 27 -15.05 10.17 0.86
C GLU A 27 -14.27 9.89 -0.43
N THR A 28 -14.53 10.70 -1.46
CA THR A 28 -13.77 10.58 -2.70
C THR A 28 -12.28 10.80 -2.38
N PRO A 29 -11.38 9.87 -2.73
CA PRO A 29 -9.96 10.00 -2.40
C PRO A 29 -9.41 11.31 -2.94
N SER A 30 -8.70 12.05 -2.09
CA SER A 30 -8.07 13.30 -2.51
C SER A 30 -7.00 13.07 -3.57
N THR A 31 -6.84 14.07 -4.44
CA THR A 31 -5.74 14.14 -5.40
C THR A 31 -4.67 15.15 -5.01
N LYS A 32 -4.85 15.86 -3.89
CA LYS A 32 -3.86 16.85 -3.44
C LYS A 32 -2.64 16.13 -2.88
N PRO A 33 -1.40 16.51 -3.30
CA PRO A 33 -0.19 15.80 -2.89
C PRO A 33 -0.02 15.61 -1.39
N LEU A 34 -0.33 16.64 -0.59
CA LEU A 34 -0.25 16.57 0.87
C LEU A 34 -1.25 15.60 1.47
N GLU A 35 -2.49 15.56 0.97
CA GLU A 35 -3.53 14.67 1.49
C GLU A 35 -3.24 13.21 1.11
N VAL A 36 -2.72 12.95 -0.10
CA VAL A 36 -2.26 11.62 -0.51
C VAL A 36 -1.07 11.16 0.33
N TYR A 37 -0.14 12.07 0.66
CA TYR A 37 0.98 11.78 1.53
C TYR A 37 0.56 11.43 2.95
N ASP A 38 -0.35 12.21 3.53
CA ASP A 38 -0.87 11.99 4.87
C ASP A 38 -1.58 10.62 4.95
N ALA A 39 -2.34 10.26 3.91
CA ALA A 39 -2.94 8.92 3.81
C ALA A 39 -1.88 7.81 3.72
N PHE A 40 -0.85 7.98 2.89
CA PHE A 40 0.24 7.01 2.75
C PHE A 40 0.97 6.75 4.09
N THR A 41 1.36 7.81 4.78
CA THR A 41 2.09 7.70 6.06
C THR A 41 1.21 7.14 7.17
N TYR A 42 -0.07 7.52 7.21
CA TYR A 42 -1.05 6.94 8.14
C TYR A 42 -1.18 5.42 7.94
N GLU A 43 -1.39 4.98 6.69
CA GLU A 43 -1.55 3.57 6.35
C GLU A 43 -0.30 2.75 6.71
N LEU A 44 0.88 3.28 6.39
CA LEU A 44 2.15 2.63 6.70
C LEU A 44 2.37 2.53 8.21
N ASN A 45 2.10 3.60 8.95
CA ASN A 45 2.24 3.62 10.41
C ASN A 45 1.24 2.70 11.12
N ALA A 46 -0.01 2.65 10.63
CA ALA A 46 -1.07 1.85 11.22
C ALA A 46 -0.91 0.35 10.95
N LYS A 47 -0.36 -0.03 9.80
CA LYS A 47 -0.38 -1.43 9.33
C LYS A 47 0.98 -2.11 9.29
N SER A 48 2.08 -1.36 9.26
CA SER A 48 3.41 -1.99 9.21
C SER A 48 3.83 -2.48 10.59
N ALA A 49 4.01 -3.80 10.71
CA ALA A 49 4.56 -4.41 11.91
C ALA A 49 6.07 -4.16 12.09
N PHE A 50 6.74 -3.63 11.06
CA PHE A 50 8.19 -3.60 10.97
C PHE A 50 8.84 -2.22 11.18
N LEU A 51 8.05 -1.13 11.23
CA LEU A 51 8.60 0.22 11.41
C LEU A 51 9.38 0.38 12.73
N GLN A 52 9.00 -0.33 13.78
CA GLN A 52 9.75 -0.31 15.05
C GLN A 52 11.13 -0.98 14.98
N TYR A 53 11.43 -1.73 13.90
CA TYR A 53 12.68 -2.45 13.73
C TYR A 53 13.58 -1.85 12.65
N VAL A 54 13.12 -0.80 11.95
CA VAL A 54 13.99 -0.10 11.00
C VAL A 54 14.99 0.77 11.76
N SER A 55 16.16 1.00 11.17
CA SER A 55 17.23 1.76 11.80
C SER A 55 17.04 3.28 11.75
N VAL A 56 16.01 3.76 11.08
CA VAL A 56 15.74 5.19 10.87
C VAL A 56 14.69 5.68 11.86
N ASP A 57 14.80 6.94 12.27
CA ASP A 57 13.73 7.63 12.99
C ASP A 57 12.56 7.89 12.04
N VAL A 58 11.55 7.02 12.10
CA VAL A 58 10.40 7.03 11.19
C VAL A 58 9.59 8.31 11.34
N ASP A 59 9.42 8.80 12.57
CA ASP A 59 8.66 10.02 12.84
C ASP A 59 9.38 11.24 12.26
N SER A 60 10.70 11.33 12.44
CA SER A 60 11.50 12.39 11.82
C SER A 60 11.45 12.31 10.29
N LEU A 61 11.63 11.12 9.72
CA LEU A 61 11.58 10.90 8.28
C LEU A 61 10.25 11.36 7.69
N PHE A 62 9.12 10.98 8.32
CA PHE A 62 7.81 11.41 7.84
C PHE A 62 7.63 12.93 8.00
N ASN A 63 8.03 13.51 9.12
CA ASN A 63 7.89 14.95 9.34
C ASN A 63 8.70 15.78 8.34
N ASP A 64 9.93 15.35 8.02
CA ASP A 64 10.81 16.04 7.08
C ASP A 64 10.22 16.04 5.67
N HIS A 65 9.76 14.89 5.19
CA HIS A 65 9.13 14.78 3.88
C HIS A 65 7.79 15.52 3.81
N ARG A 66 6.97 15.46 4.87
CA ARG A 66 5.69 16.17 4.94
C ARG A 66 5.85 17.68 4.76
N ASN A 67 6.90 18.26 5.34
CA ASN A 67 7.18 19.70 5.24
C ASN A 67 7.54 20.12 3.81
N GLN A 68 8.22 19.25 3.06
CA GLN A 68 8.56 19.52 1.66
C GLN A 68 7.35 19.42 0.73
N ILE A 69 6.44 18.48 1.00
CA ILE A 69 5.27 18.19 0.15
C ILE A 69 4.27 19.35 0.09
N LYS A 70 4.26 20.22 1.10
CA LYS A 70 3.45 21.47 1.09
C LYS A 70 3.73 22.36 -0.13
N GLN A 71 4.89 22.19 -0.78
CA GLN A 71 5.31 22.95 -1.95
C GLN A 71 5.14 22.19 -3.28
N TYR A 72 4.50 21.02 -3.26
CA TYR A 72 4.40 20.18 -4.45
C TYR A 72 3.11 20.47 -5.21
N ASP A 73 3.25 20.70 -6.50
CA ASP A 73 2.14 21.10 -7.38
C ASP A 73 1.66 19.94 -8.25
N ASN A 74 2.41 18.83 -8.27
CA ASN A 74 2.16 17.68 -9.13
C ASN A 74 2.53 16.34 -8.50
N GLY A 75 1.96 15.26 -9.05
CA GLY A 75 2.16 13.89 -8.57
C GLY A 75 3.59 13.35 -8.72
N SER A 76 4.39 13.87 -9.66
CA SER A 76 5.77 13.38 -9.86
C SER A 76 6.67 13.71 -8.67
N GLN A 77 6.54 14.91 -8.11
CA GLN A 77 7.28 15.30 -6.91
C GLN A 77 6.86 14.45 -5.70
N LEU A 78 5.56 14.18 -5.56
CA LEU A 78 5.05 13.27 -4.54
C LEU A 78 5.63 11.87 -4.70
N ILE A 79 5.55 11.26 -5.90
CA ILE A 79 6.06 9.92 -6.18
C ILE A 79 7.55 9.79 -5.81
N ARG A 80 8.35 10.82 -6.12
CA ARG A 80 9.77 10.85 -5.73
C ARG A 80 9.93 10.82 -4.21
N SER A 81 9.19 11.65 -3.48
CA SER A 81 9.24 11.70 -2.01
C SER A 81 8.81 10.36 -1.37
N LEU A 82 7.75 9.73 -1.90
CA LEU A 82 7.31 8.41 -1.46
C LEU A 82 8.38 7.33 -1.72
N LYS A 83 9.10 7.43 -2.85
CA LYS A 83 10.21 6.52 -3.16
C LYS A 83 11.40 6.68 -2.23
N GLU A 84 11.73 7.91 -1.87
CA GLU A 84 12.80 8.20 -0.91
C GLU A 84 12.47 7.56 0.44
N ILE A 85 11.25 7.75 0.96
CA ILE A 85 10.81 7.11 2.21
C ILE A 85 10.92 5.58 2.13
N LEU A 86 10.37 4.96 1.09
CA LEU A 86 10.42 3.49 0.96
C LEU A 86 11.85 2.95 0.87
N ASN A 87 12.79 3.73 0.34
CA ASN A 87 14.19 3.34 0.29
C ASN A 87 14.87 3.46 1.66
N GLU A 88 14.56 4.49 2.44
CA GLU A 88 15.10 4.67 3.79
C GLU A 88 14.58 3.61 4.77
N LEU A 89 13.36 3.12 4.57
CA LEU A 89 12.82 2.00 5.36
C LEU A 89 13.49 0.66 5.06
N GLU A 90 14.13 0.53 3.89
CA GLU A 90 14.85 -0.66 3.44
C GLU A 90 14.09 -2.00 3.51
N ASP A 91 12.75 -1.97 3.46
CA ASP A 91 11.93 -3.17 3.48
C ASP A 91 11.65 -3.69 2.07
N ALA A 92 12.14 -4.90 1.79
CA ALA A 92 11.96 -5.58 0.50
C ALA A 92 10.51 -6.04 0.24
N HIS A 93 9.66 -6.11 1.28
CA HIS A 93 8.29 -6.59 1.19
C HIS A 93 7.27 -5.47 1.04
N THR A 94 7.61 -4.26 1.46
CA THR A 94 6.76 -3.09 1.26
C THR A 94 6.88 -2.58 -0.18
N ARG A 95 5.73 -2.40 -0.83
CA ARG A 95 5.62 -1.89 -2.19
C ARG A 95 4.48 -0.88 -2.28
N LEU A 96 4.74 0.27 -2.90
CA LEU A 96 3.68 1.15 -3.36
C LEU A 96 3.35 0.81 -4.81
N ILE A 97 2.06 0.62 -5.11
CA ILE A 97 1.56 0.43 -6.47
C ILE A 97 0.79 1.70 -6.84
N TYR A 98 1.08 2.26 -8.00
CA TYR A 98 0.40 3.46 -8.49
C TYR A 98 0.13 3.35 -9.99
N SER A 99 -0.84 4.11 -10.48
CA SER A 99 -1.21 4.13 -11.90
C SER A 99 -0.97 5.51 -12.48
N MET A 100 -0.34 5.54 -13.65
CA MET A 100 -0.38 6.67 -14.57
C MET A 100 -1.40 6.35 -15.67
N PRO A 101 -1.90 7.32 -16.47
CA PRO A 101 -3.06 7.13 -17.36
C PRO A 101 -3.05 5.92 -18.32
N ARG A 102 -1.94 5.16 -18.44
CA ARG A 102 -1.80 3.97 -19.28
C ARG A 102 -0.87 2.88 -18.72
N GLU A 103 -0.38 3.00 -17.49
CA GLU A 103 0.62 2.07 -16.96
C GLU A 103 0.51 1.93 -15.44
N GLN A 104 0.54 0.68 -14.95
CA GLN A 104 0.74 0.40 -13.54
C GLN A 104 2.23 0.37 -13.24
N MET A 105 2.63 1.19 -12.29
CA MET A 105 4.00 1.30 -11.82
C MET A 105 4.08 0.87 -10.37
N TYR A 106 5.28 0.55 -9.90
CA TYR A 106 5.51 0.25 -8.50
C TYR A 106 6.82 0.82 -8.00
N ILE A 107 6.84 1.10 -6.70
CA ILE A 107 8.01 1.52 -5.94
C ILE A 107 8.29 0.44 -4.91
N ARG A 108 9.55 -0.02 -4.84
CA ARG A 108 10.03 -1.00 -3.85
C ARG A 108 11.50 -0.74 -3.56
N TYR A 109 11.95 -1.15 -2.38
CA TYR A 109 13.37 -1.26 -2.10
C TYR A 109 13.97 -2.50 -2.79
N ASP A 110 14.99 -2.32 -3.62
CA ASP A 110 15.62 -3.39 -4.43
C ASP A 110 17.04 -3.77 -3.98
N LYS A 111 17.67 -2.94 -3.14
CA LYS A 111 19.03 -3.19 -2.64
C LYS A 111 19.11 -4.30 -1.59
N TRP A 112 17.99 -4.86 -1.14
CA TRP A 112 17.98 -5.99 -0.19
C TRP A 112 18.86 -7.15 -0.65
N LYS A 113 18.77 -7.55 -1.93
CA LYS A 113 19.54 -8.66 -2.50
C LYS A 113 21.05 -8.41 -2.45
N THR A 114 21.48 -7.16 -2.64
CA THR A 114 22.90 -6.79 -2.63
C THR A 114 23.43 -6.49 -1.23
N LYS A 115 22.58 -5.98 -0.33
CA LYS A 115 22.94 -5.67 1.07
C LYS A 115 23.04 -6.92 1.94
N TYR A 116 22.16 -7.90 1.74
CA TYR A 116 22.06 -9.09 2.59
C TYR A 116 22.34 -10.37 1.80
N LEU A 117 23.53 -10.46 1.18
CA LEU A 117 23.96 -11.63 0.39
C LEU A 117 23.87 -12.96 1.17
N LYS A 118 24.01 -12.93 2.49
CA LYS A 118 23.86 -14.13 3.34
C LYS A 118 22.44 -14.69 3.38
N ASN A 119 21.44 -13.87 3.06
CA ASN A 119 20.04 -14.27 3.00
C ASN A 119 19.67 -14.80 1.60
N ASP A 120 20.61 -14.81 0.65
CA ASP A 120 20.41 -15.42 -0.65
C ASP A 120 20.54 -16.95 -0.54
N LEU A 121 19.41 -17.65 -0.61
CA LEU A 121 19.36 -19.10 -0.55
C LEU A 121 19.71 -19.68 -1.92
N SER A 122 20.99 -19.96 -2.13
CA SER A 122 21.51 -20.49 -3.40
C SER A 122 21.26 -21.98 -3.60
N ASP A 123 21.12 -22.76 -2.53
CA ASP A 123 20.75 -24.18 -2.59
C ASP A 123 19.73 -24.53 -1.50
N ILE A 124 18.53 -24.88 -1.95
CA ILE A 124 17.43 -25.38 -1.10
C ILE A 124 17.13 -26.86 -1.37
N SER A 125 17.90 -27.53 -2.24
CA SER A 125 17.68 -28.91 -2.64
C SER A 125 17.75 -29.88 -1.46
N HIS A 126 18.40 -29.50 -0.36
CA HIS A 126 18.40 -30.27 0.88
C HIS A 126 17.01 -30.43 1.50
N TYR A 127 16.12 -29.45 1.34
CA TYR A 127 14.78 -29.45 1.97
C TYR A 127 13.71 -30.14 1.12
N PHE A 128 13.87 -30.15 -0.20
CA PHE A 128 12.84 -30.59 -1.14
C PHE A 128 13.30 -31.81 -1.96
N GLU A 129 12.42 -32.80 -2.11
CA GLU A 129 12.56 -33.90 -3.08
C GLU A 129 12.38 -33.37 -4.50
N SER A 130 11.46 -32.41 -4.66
CA SER A 130 11.21 -31.71 -5.91
C SER A 130 10.85 -30.25 -5.64
N TYR A 131 11.34 -29.36 -6.49
CA TYR A 131 10.94 -27.96 -6.57
C TYR A 131 11.23 -27.45 -7.99
N SER A 132 10.58 -26.36 -8.39
CA SER A 132 10.89 -25.66 -9.64
C SER A 132 11.33 -24.23 -9.35
N VAL A 133 12.15 -23.67 -10.22
CA VAL A 133 12.49 -22.24 -10.19
C VAL A 133 11.96 -21.61 -11.46
N ILE A 134 11.02 -20.68 -11.31
CA ILE A 134 10.36 -19.98 -12.41
C ILE A 134 10.98 -18.60 -12.54
N GLY A 135 11.48 -18.30 -13.74
CA GLY A 135 12.05 -16.99 -14.06
C GLY A 135 13.29 -16.62 -13.23
N GLY A 136 13.97 -17.59 -12.61
CA GLY A 136 15.16 -17.37 -11.80
C GLY A 136 14.92 -16.71 -10.43
N GLU A 137 13.68 -16.35 -10.09
CA GLU A 137 13.36 -15.60 -8.87
C GLU A 137 12.27 -16.23 -8.01
N ARG A 138 11.39 -17.04 -8.59
CA ARG A 138 10.28 -17.67 -7.87
C ARG A 138 10.54 -19.15 -7.67
N ILE A 139 10.60 -19.58 -6.42
CA ILE A 139 10.61 -21.01 -6.09
C ILE A 139 9.17 -21.50 -6.01
N GLU A 140 8.85 -22.55 -6.77
CA GLU A 140 7.61 -23.30 -6.63
C GLU A 140 7.91 -24.56 -5.81
N TYR A 141 7.39 -24.58 -4.59
CA TYR A 141 7.63 -25.65 -3.64
C TYR A 141 6.98 -26.96 -4.13
N GLY A 142 7.76 -28.04 -4.18
CA GLY A 142 7.26 -29.40 -4.40
C GLY A 142 7.31 -30.22 -3.11
N LYS A 143 7.59 -31.53 -3.24
CA LYS A 143 7.55 -32.46 -2.10
C LYS A 143 8.75 -32.24 -1.17
N LEU A 144 8.55 -32.30 0.14
CA LEU A 144 9.60 -32.18 1.16
C LEU A 144 10.26 -33.54 1.42
N LYS A 145 11.57 -33.56 1.71
CA LYS A 145 12.35 -34.80 1.92
C LYS A 145 12.02 -35.58 3.20
N ASN A 146 11.48 -34.93 4.22
CA ASN A 146 11.28 -35.51 5.55
C ASN A 146 9.88 -35.23 6.13
N LYS A 147 8.83 -35.29 5.29
CA LYS A 147 7.43 -35.25 5.74
C LYS A 147 6.66 -36.43 5.21
#